data_AF-A0ABD1D8F1-F1
#
_entry.id   AF-A0ABD1D8F1-F1
#
_cell.length_a   1.000
_cell.length_b   1.000
_cell.length_c   1.000
_cell.angle_alpha   90.00
_cell.angle_beta   90.00
_cell.angle_gamma   90.00
#
_symmetry.space_group_name_H-M   'P 1'
#
loop_
_entity.id
_entity.type
_entity.pdbx_description
1 polymer ?
#
loop_
_entity_poly.entity_id
_entity_poly.type
_entity_poly.pdbx_seq_one_letter_code
_entity_poly.pdbx_strand_id
1 'polypeptide(L)'
;MAMIASGYCGDDMKRECMEQEGASQAEADAMNQLQIPETRTQKCYYACVFEKMGTSDGQRFDTERFLEIMENHFKNDPNMLNAVRAIADRCDGTENDDRCELAADIATCMKGE
;
A
#
# COMPACT_ATOMS: atom_id res chain seq x y z
N MET A 1 -9.53 28.21 12.51
CA MET A 1 -10.03 26.81 12.53
C MET A 1 -9.44 26.10 11.33
N ALA A 2 -8.40 25.29 11.52
CA ALA A 2 -7.79 24.48 10.48
C ALA A 2 -7.36 23.15 11.11
N MET A 3 -8.32 22.24 11.30
CA MET A 3 -8.08 20.87 11.80
C MET A 3 -9.23 19.95 11.37
N ILE A 4 -9.46 19.74 10.07
CA ILE A 4 -10.25 18.58 9.60
C ILE A 4 -9.91 18.28 8.13
N ALA A 5 -8.85 17.50 7.90
CA ALA A 5 -8.60 16.84 6.60
C ALA A 5 -7.68 15.60 6.71
N SER A 6 -7.41 15.08 7.93
CA SER A 6 -6.45 13.99 8.14
C SER A 6 -7.08 12.69 8.65
N GLY A 7 -8.42 12.60 8.67
CA GLY A 7 -9.13 11.50 9.36
C GLY A 7 -10.28 10.85 8.59
N TYR A 8 -10.38 11.00 7.26
CA TYR A 8 -11.51 10.40 6.49
C TYR A 8 -11.10 9.59 5.26
N CYS A 9 -9.90 9.76 4.68
CA CYS A 9 -9.51 8.95 3.51
C CYS A 9 -9.04 7.52 3.87
N GLY A 10 -8.53 7.29 5.08
CA GLY A 10 -8.00 5.99 5.49
C GLY A 10 -9.08 4.99 5.92
N ASP A 11 -10.03 5.44 6.73
CA ASP A 11 -11.06 4.57 7.31
C ASP A 11 -12.14 4.17 6.30
N ASP A 12 -12.52 5.07 5.39
CA ASP A 12 -13.48 4.76 4.32
C ASP A 12 -12.86 3.77 3.31
N MET A 13 -11.62 3.99 2.89
CA MET A 13 -10.90 3.07 2.00
C MET A 13 -10.74 1.68 2.62
N LYS A 14 -10.37 1.61 3.91
CA LYS A 14 -10.27 0.36 4.65
C LYS A 14 -11.59 -0.41 4.62
N ARG A 15 -12.69 0.24 4.96
CA ARG A 15 -14.03 -0.39 4.98
C ARG A 15 -14.45 -0.86 3.60
N GLU A 16 -14.27 -0.03 2.57
CA GLU A 16 -14.60 -0.38 1.19
C GLU A 16 -13.82 -1.62 0.72
N CYS A 17 -12.50 -1.68 0.98
CA CYS A 17 -11.69 -2.82 0.60
C CYS A 17 -12.00 -4.07 1.42
N MET A 18 -12.35 -3.93 2.70
CA MET A 18 -12.84 -5.05 3.50
C MET A 18 -14.13 -5.63 2.94
N GLU A 19 -15.11 -4.78 2.60
CA GLU A 19 -16.38 -5.20 2.00
C GLU A 19 -16.19 -5.84 0.63
N GLN A 20 -15.32 -5.27 -0.22
CA GLN A 20 -15.05 -5.75 -1.57
C GLN A 20 -14.36 -7.13 -1.57
N GLU A 21 -13.38 -7.33 -0.69
CA GLU A 21 -12.52 -8.52 -0.72
C GLU A 21 -12.90 -9.57 0.34
N GLY A 22 -13.88 -9.25 1.19
CA GLY A 22 -14.32 -10.12 2.28
C GLY A 22 -13.29 -10.24 3.41
N ALA A 23 -12.45 -9.22 3.59
CA ALA A 23 -11.44 -9.20 4.65
C ALA A 23 -12.06 -8.88 6.01
N SER A 24 -11.62 -9.60 7.04
CA SER A 24 -11.93 -9.29 8.43
C SER A 24 -11.17 -8.06 8.91
N GLN A 25 -11.65 -7.47 10.00
CA GLN A 25 -10.98 -6.34 10.67
C GLN A 25 -9.52 -6.68 11.03
N ALA A 26 -9.28 -7.92 11.50
CA ALA A 26 -7.94 -8.38 11.86
C ALA A 26 -7.00 -8.47 10.66
N GLU A 27 -7.49 -8.91 9.50
CA GLU A 27 -6.72 -8.93 8.25
C GLU A 27 -6.42 -7.52 7.75
N ALA A 28 -7.37 -6.59 7.88
CA ALA A 28 -7.16 -5.19 7.53
C ALA A 28 -6.14 -4.50 8.45
N ASP A 29 -6.13 -4.86 9.74
CA ASP A 29 -5.19 -4.31 10.73
C ASP A 29 -3.76 -4.84 10.55
N ALA A 30 -3.57 -6.01 9.92
CA ALA A 30 -2.24 -6.55 9.60
C ALA A 30 -1.47 -5.65 8.61
N MET A 31 -2.17 -4.93 7.73
CA MET A 31 -1.58 -3.96 6.80
C MET A 31 -0.93 -2.78 7.50
N ASN A 32 -1.53 -2.31 8.60
CA ASN A 32 -0.97 -1.22 9.40
C ASN A 32 0.38 -1.58 10.03
N GLN A 33 0.68 -2.88 10.14
CA GLN A 33 1.93 -3.41 10.67
C GLN A 33 2.92 -3.80 9.57
N LEU A 34 2.60 -3.49 8.30
CA LEU A 34 3.41 -3.88 7.12
C LEU A 34 3.70 -5.38 7.08
N GLN A 35 2.77 -6.21 7.56
CA GLN A 35 2.88 -7.66 7.42
C GLN A 35 2.74 -8.03 5.94
N ILE A 36 3.50 -9.03 5.48
CA ILE A 36 3.32 -9.58 4.14
C ILE A 36 2.00 -10.36 4.13
N PRO A 37 1.09 -10.09 3.17
CA PRO A 37 -0.17 -10.81 3.08
C PRO A 37 0.06 -12.25 2.60
N GLU A 38 -0.44 -13.23 3.37
CA GLU A 38 -0.23 -14.65 3.09
C GLU A 38 -1.46 -15.29 2.44
N THR A 39 -2.65 -14.94 2.92
CA THR A 39 -3.91 -15.51 2.43
C THR A 39 -4.39 -14.76 1.19
N ARG A 40 -5.18 -15.43 0.34
CA ARG A 40 -5.80 -14.79 -0.84
C ARG A 40 -6.59 -13.54 -0.46
N THR A 41 -7.36 -13.59 0.63
CA THR A 41 -8.14 -12.46 1.14
C THR A 41 -7.27 -11.28 1.53
N GLN A 42 -6.19 -11.52 2.28
CA GLN A 42 -5.24 -10.46 2.65
C GLN A 42 -4.57 -9.84 1.43
N LYS A 43 -4.13 -10.68 0.49
CA LYS A 43 -3.49 -10.26 -0.75
C LYS A 43 -4.42 -9.36 -1.57
N CYS A 44 -5.67 -9.77 -1.75
CA CYS A 44 -6.64 -8.98 -2.49
C CYS A 44 -7.05 -7.70 -1.75
N TYR A 45 -7.10 -7.72 -0.41
CA TYR A 45 -7.30 -6.51 0.39
C TYR A 45 -6.18 -5.49 0.16
N TYR A 46 -4.91 -5.92 0.17
CA TYR A 46 -3.78 -5.03 -0.12
C TYR A 46 -3.85 -4.49 -1.54
N ALA A 47 -4.23 -5.34 -2.51
CA ALA A 47 -4.41 -4.93 -3.90
C ALA A 47 -5.44 -3.80 -4.02
N CYS A 48 -6.62 -3.97 -3.40
CA CYS A 48 -7.66 -2.95 -3.38
C CYS A 48 -7.16 -1.62 -2.79
N VAL A 49 -6.39 -1.67 -1.70
CA VAL A 49 -5.83 -0.46 -1.07
C VAL A 49 -4.80 0.20 -1.99
N PHE A 50 -3.88 -0.56 -2.58
CA PHE A 50 -2.88 -0.02 -3.52
C PHE A 50 -3.52 0.58 -4.77
N GLU A 51 -4.54 -0.07 -5.33
CA GLU A 51 -5.32 0.44 -6.46
C GLU A 51 -6.05 1.75 -6.11
N LYS A 52 -6.70 1.82 -4.94
CA LYS A 52 -7.38 3.05 -4.49
C LYS A 52 -6.43 4.20 -4.19
N MET A 53 -5.21 3.92 -3.73
CA MET A 53 -4.16 4.92 -3.59
C MET A 53 -3.54 5.34 -4.95
N GLY A 54 -3.79 4.55 -5.99
CA GLY A 54 -3.21 4.70 -7.32
C GLY A 54 -1.76 4.22 -7.40
N THR A 55 -1.26 3.50 -6.39
CA THR A 55 0.10 2.95 -6.40
C THR A 55 0.19 1.61 -7.12
N SER A 56 -0.91 1.10 -7.65
CA SER A 56 -0.96 -0.08 -8.50
C SER A 56 -2.13 0.05 -9.48
N ASP A 57 -1.97 -0.46 -10.69
CA ASP A 57 -3.05 -0.58 -11.68
C ASP A 57 -3.62 -2.03 -11.78
N GLY A 58 -3.20 -2.89 -10.85
CA GLY A 58 -3.54 -4.30 -10.82
C GLY A 58 -2.62 -5.20 -11.66
N GLN A 59 -1.67 -4.62 -12.42
CA GLN A 59 -0.66 -5.35 -13.19
C GLN A 59 0.77 -4.91 -12.84
N ARG A 60 0.96 -3.65 -12.46
CA ARG A 60 2.27 -3.06 -12.12
C ARG A 60 2.18 -2.16 -10.89
N PHE A 61 3.27 -2.14 -10.12
CA PHE A 61 3.50 -1.14 -9.07
C PHE A 61 3.88 0.23 -9.65
N ASP A 62 3.14 1.27 -9.28
CA ASP A 62 3.45 2.66 -9.64
C ASP A 62 4.36 3.28 -8.56
N THR A 63 5.68 3.14 -8.79
CA THR A 63 6.73 3.67 -7.93
C THR A 63 6.75 5.19 -7.89
N GLU A 64 6.39 5.88 -8.99
CA GLU A 64 6.34 7.34 -9.04
C GLU A 64 5.23 7.86 -8.14
N ARG A 65 4.03 7.27 -8.24
CA ARG A 65 2.90 7.61 -7.38
C ARG A 65 3.17 7.28 -5.92
N PHE A 66 3.82 6.15 -5.65
CA PHE A 66 4.26 5.79 -4.31
C PHE A 66 5.22 6.84 -3.74
N LEU A 67 6.23 7.26 -4.50
CA LEU A 67 7.17 8.31 -4.10
C LEU A 67 6.45 9.62 -3.80
N GLU A 68 5.56 10.07 -4.68
CA GLU A 68 4.79 11.31 -4.48
C GLU A 68 4.04 11.32 -3.14
N ILE A 69 3.31 10.22 -2.85
CA ILE A 69 2.52 10.09 -1.62
C ILE A 69 3.45 10.06 -0.40
N MET A 70 4.48 9.23 -0.43
CA MET A 70 5.31 8.93 0.73
C MET A 70 6.30 10.06 1.03
N GLU A 71 6.84 10.73 0.02
CA GLU A 71 7.68 11.92 0.23
C GLU A 71 6.87 13.06 0.83
N ASN A 72 5.63 13.29 0.38
CA ASN A 72 4.78 14.29 1.00
C ASN A 72 4.40 13.92 2.44
N HIS A 73 4.16 12.64 2.72
CA HIS A 73 3.87 12.15 4.07
C HIS A 73 5.06 12.34 5.02
N PHE A 74 6.27 11.98 4.59
CA PHE A 74 7.50 12.05 5.38
C PHE A 74 8.36 13.30 5.12
N LYS A 75 7.78 14.38 4.57
CA LYS A 75 8.52 15.59 4.17
C LYS A 75 9.40 16.24 5.26
N ASN A 76 9.13 15.95 6.53
CA ASN A 76 9.88 16.47 7.68
C ASN A 76 10.81 15.43 8.33
N ASP A 77 10.95 14.24 7.74
CA ASP A 77 11.80 13.16 8.23
C ASP A 77 12.78 12.69 7.14
N PRO A 78 14.01 13.27 7.10
CA PRO A 78 15.01 12.94 6.08
C PRO A 78 15.41 11.46 6.04
N ASN A 79 15.37 10.75 7.18
CA ASN A 79 15.73 9.34 7.22
C ASN A 79 14.65 8.50 6.51
N MET A 80 13.38 8.83 6.76
CA MET A 80 12.26 8.17 6.09
C MET A 80 12.20 8.50 4.60
N LEU A 81 12.54 9.74 4.20
CA LEU A 81 12.63 10.09 2.77
C LEU A 81 13.67 9.24 2.03
N ASN A 82 14.84 9.02 2.63
CA ASN A 82 15.87 8.15 2.03
C ASN A 82 15.41 6.69 1.94
N ALA A 83 14.72 6.19 2.96
CA ALA A 83 14.16 4.84 2.96
C ALA A 83 13.10 4.66 1.87
N VAL A 84 12.18 5.62 1.73
CA VAL A 84 11.13 5.65 0.69
C VAL A 84 11.74 5.63 -0.72
N ARG A 85 12.77 6.44 -0.97
CA ARG A 85 13.50 6.42 -2.25
C ARG A 85 14.16 5.08 -2.54
N ALA A 86 14.81 4.49 -1.54
CA ALA A 86 15.44 3.18 -1.69
C ALA A 86 14.41 2.06 -1.95
N ILE A 87 13.22 2.14 -1.36
CA ILE A 87 12.11 1.21 -1.62
C ILE A 87 11.63 1.37 -3.07
N ALA A 88 11.38 2.60 -3.52
CA ALA A 88 10.90 2.84 -4.88
C ALA A 88 11.89 2.34 -5.94
N ASP A 89 13.19 2.61 -5.75
CA ASP A 89 14.26 2.13 -6.64
C ASP A 89 14.35 0.59 -6.65
N ARG A 90 14.24 -0.05 -5.48
CA ARG A 90 14.29 -1.51 -5.36
C ARG A 90 13.07 -2.19 -5.99
N CYS A 91 11.88 -1.61 -5.85
CA CYS A 91 10.62 -2.22 -6.25
C CYS A 91 10.15 -1.78 -7.63
N ASP A 92 10.93 -0.96 -8.34
CA ASP A 92 10.62 -0.61 -9.71
C ASP A 92 10.61 -1.84 -10.62
N GLY A 93 9.61 -1.93 -11.48
CA GLY A 93 9.41 -3.10 -12.32
C GLY A 93 8.66 -4.26 -11.67
N THR A 94 8.19 -4.12 -10.41
CA THR A 94 7.30 -5.13 -9.80
C THR A 94 6.00 -5.23 -10.60
N GLU A 95 5.78 -6.40 -11.22
CA GLU A 95 4.64 -6.70 -12.09
C GLU A 95 4.15 -8.12 -11.81
N ASN A 96 2.84 -8.34 -11.94
CA ASN A 96 2.21 -9.65 -11.83
C ASN A 96 0.83 -9.61 -12.50
N ASP A 97 0.46 -10.67 -13.22
CA ASP A 97 -0.83 -10.76 -13.93
C ASP A 97 -2.03 -10.90 -12.98
N ASP A 98 -1.81 -11.30 -11.73
CA ASP A 98 -2.84 -11.36 -10.69
C ASP A 98 -2.65 -10.22 -9.69
N ARG A 99 -3.61 -9.29 -9.65
CA ARG A 99 -3.56 -8.09 -8.77
C ARG A 99 -3.31 -8.40 -7.29
N CYS A 100 -3.79 -9.54 -6.80
CA CYS A 100 -3.62 -9.90 -5.41
C CYS A 100 -2.22 -10.46 -5.16
N GLU A 101 -1.70 -11.29 -6.07
CA GLU A 101 -0.31 -11.73 -6.01
C GLU A 101 0.66 -10.55 -6.20
N LEU A 102 0.35 -9.60 -7.10
CA LEU A 102 1.08 -8.34 -7.24
C LEU A 102 1.20 -7.60 -5.90
N ALA A 103 0.12 -7.52 -5.14
CA ALA A 103 0.14 -6.84 -3.84
C ALA A 103 1.04 -7.55 -2.81
N ALA A 104 1.14 -8.88 -2.87
CA ALA A 104 2.09 -9.65 -2.06
C ALA A 104 3.53 -9.40 -2.49
N ASP A 105 3.79 -9.37 -3.80
CA ASP A 105 5.10 -9.10 -4.37
C ASP A 105 5.58 -7.69 -4.00
N ILE A 106 4.69 -6.69 -4.08
CA ILE A 106 4.96 -5.32 -3.63
C ILE A 106 5.31 -5.29 -2.14
N ALA A 107 4.48 -5.92 -1.28
CA ALA A 107 4.71 -5.93 0.16
C ALA A 107 6.04 -6.62 0.54
N THR A 108 6.37 -7.72 -0.14
CA THR A 108 7.62 -8.47 0.02
C THR A 108 8.80 -7.61 -0.39
N CYS A 109 8.71 -6.98 -1.56
CA CYS A 109 9.73 -6.06 -2.02
C CYS A 109 9.91 -4.87 -1.07
N MET A 110 8.84 -4.25 -0.54
CA MET A 110 8.91 -3.14 0.42
C MET A 110 9.62 -3.54 1.72
N LYS A 111 9.42 -4.77 2.19
CA LYS A 111 10.11 -5.33 3.36
C LYS A 111 11.58 -5.65 3.09
N GLY A 112 11.96 -5.82 1.82
CA GLY A 112 13.32 -6.14 1.38
C GLY A 112 13.65 -7.62 1.50
N GLU A 113 12.63 -8.48 1.39
CA GLU A 113 12.74 -9.94 1.38
C GLU A 113 12.69 -10.51 -0.05
#